data_AF-A0A2V8MFG2-F1
#
_entry.id   AF-A0A2V8MFG2-F1
#
_cell.length_a   1.000
_cell.length_b   1.000
_cell.length_c   1.000
_cell.angle_alpha   90.00
_cell.angle_beta   90.00
_cell.angle_gamma   90.00
#
_symmetry.space_group_name_H-M   'P 1'
#
loop_
_entity.id
_entity.type
_entity.pdbx_description
1 polymer ?
#
loop_
_entity_poly.entity_id
_entity_poly.type
_entity_poly.pdbx_seq_one_letter_code
_entity_poly.pdbx_strand_id
1 'polypeptide(L)' 'MERVVVTVKGQVVIPSKLRSKYGIEKGTQVFVFDRDGEIIIKPITN' A
#
# COMPACT_ATOMS: atom_id res chain seq x y z
N MET A 1 6.07 -10.38 8.48
CA MET A 1 4.64 -10.07 8.28
C MET A 1 4.23 -9.12 9.39
N GLU A 2 3.83 -7.90 9.06
CA GLU A 2 3.33 -6.93 10.05
C GLU A 2 1.80 -6.88 9.93
N ARG A 3 1.09 -6.99 11.06
CA ARG A 3 -0.38 -6.90 11.09
C ARG A 3 -0.76 -5.43 11.18
N VAL A 4 -1.71 -5.01 10.35
CA VAL A 4 -2.31 -3.68 10.39
C VAL A 4 -3.82 -3.82 10.57
N VAL A 5 -4.42 -2.83 11.21
CA VAL A 5 -5.87 -2.72 11.35
C VAL A 5 -6.40 -1.81 10.25
N VAL A 6 -7.53 -2.21 9.68
CA VAL A 6 -8.33 -1.35 8.80
C VAL A 6 -8.98 -0.27 9.65
N THR A 7 -8.78 0.99 9.29
CA THR A 7 -9.30 2.14 10.04
C THR A 7 -10.58 2.64 9.37
N VAL A 8 -10.62 3.90 8.95
CA VAL A 8 -11.83 4.55 8.45
C VAL A 8 -12.11 4.11 7.02
N LYS A 9 -13.34 3.66 6.74
CA LYS A 9 -13.83 3.35 5.38
C LYS A 9 -12.93 2.41 4.56
N GLY A 10 -12.27 1.44 5.20
CA GLY A 10 -11.39 0.51 4.49
C GLY A 10 -9.93 0.95 4.34
N GLN A 11 -9.53 2.06 4.96
CA GLN A 11 -8.16 2.55 4.90
C GLN A 11 -7.19 1.65 5.69
N VAL A 12 -6.00 1.41 5.12
CA VAL A 12 -4.89 0.75 5.80
C VAL A 12 -3.65 1.64 5.72
N VAL A 13 -2.90 1.69 6.82
CA VAL A 13 -1.62 2.40 6.84
C VAL A 13 -0.52 1.47 6.38
N ILE A 14 0.20 1.86 5.33
CA ILE A 14 1.39 1.12 4.87
C ILE A 14 2.53 1.32 5.89
N PRO A 15 3.03 0.26 6.53
CA PRO A 15 4.12 0.37 7.51
C PRO A 15 5.38 1.02 6.92
N SER A 16 6.15 1.71 7.77
CA SER A 16 7.32 2.48 7.36
C SER A 16 8.33 1.66 6.55
N LYS A 17 8.59 0.41 6.97
CA LYS A 17 9.51 -0.49 6.26
C LYS A 17 9.08 -0.76 4.82
N LEU A 18 7.78 -0.94 4.57
CA LEU A 18 7.26 -1.16 3.22
C LEU A 18 7.27 0.13 2.40
N ARG A 19 6.93 1.27 3.01
CA ARG A 19 7.03 2.58 2.35
C ARG A 19 8.44 2.86 1.86
N SER A 20 9.44 2.68 2.72
CA SER A 20 10.85 2.88 2.34
C SER A 20 11.31 1.87 1.29
N LYS A 21 10.93 0.59 1.41
CA LYS A 21 11.30 -0.45 0.44
C LYS A 21 10.76 -0.17 -0.97
N TYR A 22 9.55 0.37 -1.07
CA TYR A 22 8.87 0.61 -2.35
C TYR A 22 8.85 2.08 -2.78
N GLY A 23 9.61 2.96 -2.11
CA GLY A 23 9.70 4.38 -2.45
C GLY A 23 8.36 5.13 -2.37
N ILE A 24 7.48 4.74 -1.45
CA ILE A 24 6.16 5.36 -1.28
C ILE A 24 6.27 6.55 -0.35
N GLU A 25 6.14 7.73 -0.93
CA GLU A 25 6.22 9.02 -0.25
C GLU A 25 4.87 9.77 -0.32
N LYS A 26 4.83 10.95 0.29
CA LYS A 26 3.64 11.80 0.25
C LYS A 26 3.36 12.19 -1.20
N GLY A 27 2.17 11.84 -1.69
CA GLY A 27 1.74 12.16 -3.06
C GLY A 27 2.09 11.10 -4.10
N THR A 28 2.77 10.01 -3.74
CA THR A 28 2.99 8.88 -4.65
C THR A 28 1.64 8.31 -5.09
N GLN A 29 1.40 8.31 -6.40
CA GLN A 29 0.23 7.64 -6.97
C GLN A 29 0.47 6.14 -7.01
N VAL A 30 -0.59 5.36 -6.79
CA VAL A 30 -0.53 3.90 -6.75
C VAL A 30 -1.69 3.32 -7.56
N PHE A 31 -1.44 2.20 -8.23
CA PHE A 31 -2.51 1.31 -8.68
C PHE A 31 -2.95 0.42 -7.52
N VAL A 32 -4.26 0.20 -7.43
CA VAL A 32 -4.86 -0.75 -6.50
C VAL A 32 -5.76 -1.67 -7.31
N PHE A 33 -5.49 -2.97 -7.26
CA PHE A 33 -6.26 -3.98 -8.00
C PHE A 33 -6.23 -5.32 -7.27
N ASP A 34 -7.22 -6.16 -7.57
CA ASP A 34 -7.27 -7.54 -7.11
C ASP A 34 -6.41 -8.45 -7.99
N ARG A 35 -5.71 -9.39 -7.38
CA ARG A 35 -5.03 -10.50 -8.07
C ARG A 35 -5.02 -11.72 -7.16
N ASP A 36 -5.62 -12.82 -7.63
CA ASP A 36 -5.60 -14.11 -6.94
C ASP A 36 -6.12 -14.05 -5.49
N GLY A 37 -7.09 -13.18 -5.21
CA GLY A 37 -7.66 -12.97 -3.87
C GLY A 37 -6.81 -12.07 -2.96
N GLU A 38 -5.76 -11.45 -3.49
CA GLU A 38 -4.93 -10.46 -2.80
C GLU A 38 -5.19 -9.05 -3.34
N ILE A 39 -5.19 -8.07 -2.44
CA ILE A 39 -5.17 -6.64 -2.80
C ILE A 39 -3.72 -6.26 -3.09
N ILE A 40 -3.41 -5.96 -4.35
CA ILE A 40 -2.09 -5.50 -4.77
C ILE A 40 -2.08 -3.98 -4.85
N ILE A 41 -1.07 -3.37 -4.20
CA ILE A 41 -0.77 -1.95 -4.31
C ILE A 41 0.56 -1.80 -5.05
N LYS A 42 0.53 -1.16 -6.22
CA LYS A 42 1.72 -0.93 -7.04
C LYS A 42 1.97 0.58 -7.21
N PRO A 43 3.11 1.12 -6.73
CA PRO A 43 3.49 2.49 -6.99
C PRO A 43 3.59 2.79 -8.49
N ILE A 44 3.13 3.97 -8.89
CA ILE A 44 3.35 4.52 -10.23
C ILE A 44 4.65 5.30 -10.18
N THR A 45 5.74 4.59 -10.47
CA THR A 45 7.07 5.18 -10.64
C THR A 45 7.42 5.12 -12.12
N ASN A 46 7.99 6.20 -12.65
CA ASN A 46 8.68 6.16 -13.95
C ASN A 46 10.00 5.39 -13.85
#